data_AF-A0A1J5QN94-F1
#
_entry.id   AF-A0A1J5QN94-F1
#
_cell.length_a   1.000
_cell.length_b   1.000
_cell.length_c   1.000
_cell.angle_alpha   90.00
_cell.angle_beta   90.00
_cell.angle_gamma   90.00
#
_symmetry.space_group_name_H-M   'P 1'
#
loop_
_entity.id
_entity.type
_entity.pdbx_description
1 polymer ?
#
loop_
_entity_poly.entity_id
_entity_poly.type
_entity_poly.pdbx_seq_one_letter_code
_entity_poly.pdbx_strand_id
1 'polypeptide(L)'
;MNEPARAQMMSEDGRQRLLHVRAVLSEALAQRGRQPVRRWVEGVWLQLGGASCLWEAGDVRDVQAFFELVQKLEEGGQFSTGLLSREVEKLFAAPDTLASDALQFMTIHKSKGLEFDTVILPGLHRGGASDDKALLLWEEVALEGATTQLVAAPLMPKRDAAGGSGNPSAYDYLRLLEQERSDNEAARVLYVGATRAVRRLHLVGVARQDGRSGEPKPPANTPLALLWSVVGGIFMQAAVEQVAPDDDSIRNFIPPLVRLVRPGVPAQLGRDGVGVVADVEEIPAAESSGSRLDADVGMLAHRYVEIMARSGLAGWTPQRISDLQPAMQHWLLQQGYDQADARRGASRVSAALHATLASEQGRWVLQQRNHAAVEMAWTSIEGACVRSHIIDRTFIENGERWVIDYKSARLGEVSEDVLERQAALYRPQLERYAGLFADEGLPVRRAVFFLAHGILVELT
;
A
#
# COMPACT_ATOMS: atom_id res chain seq x y z
N MET A 1 -19.32 10.75 -24.72
CA MET A 1 -19.87 9.39 -24.47
C MET A 1 -21.39 9.38 -24.28
N ASN A 2 -21.96 10.40 -23.64
CA ASN A 2 -23.40 10.41 -23.27
C ASN A 2 -24.31 11.13 -24.26
N GLU A 3 -23.78 11.75 -25.32
CA GLU A 3 -24.58 12.37 -26.38
C GLU A 3 -24.94 11.34 -27.46
N PRO A 4 -26.21 10.89 -27.55
CA PRO A 4 -26.61 9.85 -28.50
C PRO A 4 -26.46 10.28 -29.96
N ALA A 5 -26.66 11.57 -30.26
CA ALA A 5 -26.51 12.13 -31.60
C ALA A 5 -25.08 11.96 -32.14
N ARG A 6 -24.05 12.22 -31.31
CA ARG A 6 -22.64 12.03 -31.70
C ARG A 6 -22.28 10.56 -31.85
N ALA A 7 -22.85 9.67 -31.04
CA ALA A 7 -22.60 8.23 -31.14
C ALA A 7 -23.16 7.61 -32.44
N GLN A 8 -24.24 8.18 -32.98
CA GLN A 8 -24.82 7.77 -34.27
C GLN A 8 -24.01 8.22 -35.48
N MET A 9 -23.15 9.24 -35.34
CA MET A 9 -22.25 9.71 -36.40
C MET A 9 -20.94 8.90 -36.52
N MET A 10 -20.72 7.92 -35.63
CA MET A 10 -19.51 7.09 -35.62
C MET A 10 -19.65 5.89 -36.57
N SER A 11 -18.51 5.32 -37.00
CA SER A 11 -18.50 4.00 -37.64
C SER A 11 -19.09 2.94 -36.73
N GLU A 12 -19.54 1.81 -37.30
CA GLU A 12 -20.11 0.72 -36.50
C GLU A 12 -19.14 0.22 -35.41
N ASP A 13 -17.88 -0.04 -35.78
CA ASP A 13 -16.82 -0.44 -34.83
C ASP A 13 -16.59 0.64 -33.75
N GLY A 14 -16.52 1.92 -34.15
CA GLY A 14 -16.34 3.02 -33.21
C GLY A 14 -17.50 3.15 -32.21
N ARG A 15 -18.74 2.97 -32.70
CA ARG A 15 -19.95 2.98 -31.88
C ARG A 15 -19.96 1.80 -30.90
N GLN A 16 -19.63 0.59 -31.35
CA GLN A 16 -19.57 -0.60 -30.50
C GLN A 16 -18.55 -0.43 -29.36
N ARG A 17 -17.34 0.05 -29.67
CA ARG A 17 -16.31 0.34 -28.65
C ARG A 17 -16.75 1.39 -27.66
N LEU A 18 -17.35 2.49 -28.13
CA LEU A 18 -17.87 3.54 -27.28
C LEU A 18 -18.95 3.02 -26.32
N LEU A 19 -19.91 2.25 -26.84
CA LEU A 19 -21.00 1.69 -26.05
C LEU A 19 -20.49 0.71 -24.99
N HIS A 20 -19.50 -0.12 -25.33
CA HIS A 20 -18.84 -1.02 -24.39
C HIS A 20 -18.16 -0.26 -23.24
N VAL A 21 -17.30 0.72 -23.56
CA VAL A 21 -16.63 1.56 -22.54
C VAL A 21 -17.65 2.27 -21.66
N ARG A 22 -18.70 2.85 -22.26
CA ARG A 22 -19.76 3.54 -21.52
C ARG A 22 -20.47 2.60 -20.54
N ALA A 23 -20.82 1.39 -20.97
CA ALA A 23 -21.51 0.43 -20.11
C ALA A 23 -20.66 0.05 -18.88
N VAL A 24 -19.38 -0.30 -19.09
CA VAL A 24 -18.45 -0.66 -18.01
C VAL A 24 -18.25 0.50 -17.03
N LEU A 25 -17.97 1.70 -17.53
CA LEU A 25 -17.74 2.87 -16.68
C LEU A 25 -19.00 3.31 -15.92
N SER A 26 -20.17 3.24 -16.55
CA SER A 26 -21.44 3.57 -15.89
C SER A 26 -21.73 2.62 -14.74
N GLU A 27 -21.53 1.31 -14.92
CA GLU A 27 -21.69 0.33 -13.85
C GLU A 27 -20.67 0.53 -12.73
N ALA A 28 -19.40 0.73 -13.09
CA ALA A 28 -18.33 0.94 -12.11
C ALA A 28 -18.57 2.19 -11.24
N LEU A 29 -19.01 3.30 -11.84
CA LEU A 29 -19.33 4.52 -11.12
C LEU A 29 -20.58 4.39 -10.23
N ALA A 30 -21.57 3.59 -10.65
CA ALA A 30 -22.75 3.30 -9.82
C ALA A 30 -22.40 2.48 -8.57
N GLN A 31 -21.35 1.66 -8.64
CA GLN A 31 -20.84 0.85 -7.51
C GLN A 31 -19.70 1.52 -6.74
N ARG A 32 -19.46 2.82 -6.94
CA ARG A 32 -18.36 3.55 -6.29
C ARG A 32 -18.49 3.50 -4.77
N GLY A 33 -17.38 3.14 -4.10
CA GLY A 33 -17.30 3.07 -2.63
C GLY A 33 -17.88 1.80 -2.00
N ARG A 34 -18.37 0.84 -2.81
CA ARG A 34 -18.92 -0.44 -2.33
C ARG A 34 -17.91 -1.60 -2.33
N GLN A 35 -16.70 -1.34 -2.79
CA GLN A 35 -15.61 -2.31 -2.84
C GLN A 35 -14.26 -1.59 -2.68
N PRO A 36 -13.19 -2.29 -2.26
CA PRO A 36 -11.85 -1.73 -2.23
C PRO A 36 -11.42 -1.18 -3.60
N VAL A 37 -10.66 -0.09 -3.60
CA VAL A 37 -10.18 0.62 -4.79
C VAL A 37 -9.37 -0.31 -5.69
N ARG A 38 -8.52 -1.18 -5.13
CA ARG A 38 -7.79 -2.18 -5.94
C ARG A 38 -8.77 -2.99 -6.78
N ARG A 39 -9.74 -3.64 -6.14
CA ARG A 39 -10.73 -4.51 -6.79
C ARG A 39 -11.59 -3.73 -7.79
N TRP A 40 -11.93 -2.49 -7.47
CA TRP A 40 -12.68 -1.60 -8.33
C TRP A 40 -11.95 -1.30 -9.64
N VAL A 41 -10.68 -0.86 -9.56
CA VAL A 41 -9.88 -0.52 -10.74
C VAL A 41 -9.51 -1.76 -11.54
N GLU A 42 -9.09 -2.84 -10.87
CA GLU A 42 -8.74 -4.11 -11.50
C GLU A 42 -9.95 -4.71 -12.25
N GLY A 43 -11.13 -4.70 -11.64
CA GLY A 43 -12.36 -5.16 -12.27
C GLY A 43 -12.74 -4.36 -13.52
N VAL A 44 -12.62 -3.02 -13.47
CA VAL A 44 -12.85 -2.16 -14.63
C VAL A 44 -11.85 -2.46 -15.75
N TRP A 45 -10.56 -2.57 -15.42
CA TRP A 45 -9.51 -2.86 -16.38
C TRP A 45 -9.74 -4.21 -17.08
N LEU A 46 -10.10 -5.24 -16.32
CA LEU A 46 -10.43 -6.56 -16.87
C LEU A 46 -11.69 -6.53 -17.76
N GLN A 47 -12.75 -5.84 -17.35
CA GLN A 47 -13.99 -5.71 -18.14
C GLN A 47 -13.77 -4.95 -19.46
N LEU A 48 -12.84 -4.00 -19.48
CA LEU A 48 -12.43 -3.29 -20.69
C LEU A 48 -11.49 -4.12 -21.60
N GLY A 49 -11.15 -5.35 -21.20
CA GLY A 49 -10.27 -6.25 -21.96
C GLY A 49 -8.78 -5.95 -21.80
N GLY A 50 -8.37 -5.25 -20.73
CA GLY A 50 -6.99 -4.86 -20.51
C GLY A 50 -5.99 -6.03 -20.50
N ALA A 51 -6.39 -7.19 -19.98
CA ALA A 51 -5.55 -8.40 -19.99
C ALA A 51 -5.22 -8.89 -21.41
N SER A 52 -6.10 -8.66 -22.38
CA SER A 52 -5.87 -9.01 -23.79
C SER A 52 -4.90 -8.07 -24.49
N CYS A 53 -4.48 -6.99 -23.82
CA CYS A 53 -3.47 -6.05 -24.32
C CYS A 53 -2.06 -6.40 -23.82
N LEU A 54 -1.90 -7.41 -22.96
CA LEU A 54 -0.60 -7.87 -22.47
C LEU A 54 0.03 -8.78 -23.53
N TRP A 55 1.28 -8.47 -23.91
CA TRP A 55 2.01 -9.15 -24.98
C TRP A 55 3.00 -10.16 -24.42
N GLU A 56 3.69 -9.80 -23.33
CA GLU A 56 4.72 -10.60 -22.69
C GLU A 56 4.26 -11.12 -21.33
N ALA A 57 4.84 -12.24 -20.89
CA ALA A 57 4.60 -12.76 -19.55
C ALA A 57 5.03 -11.76 -18.44
N GLY A 58 6.01 -10.90 -18.75
CA GLY A 58 6.45 -9.81 -17.89
C GLY A 58 5.36 -8.78 -17.59
N ASP A 59 4.52 -8.45 -18.58
CA ASP A 59 3.49 -7.41 -18.47
C ASP A 59 2.47 -7.72 -17.35
N VAL A 60 2.19 -9.01 -17.11
CA VAL A 60 1.32 -9.45 -16.01
C VAL A 60 1.89 -9.04 -14.66
N ARG A 61 3.21 -9.18 -14.47
CA ARG A 61 3.89 -8.82 -13.22
C ARG A 61 3.86 -7.30 -13.00
N ASP A 62 4.08 -6.52 -14.06
CA ASP A 62 4.06 -5.06 -13.98
C ASP A 62 2.65 -4.53 -13.64
N VAL A 63 1.62 -5.11 -14.25
CA VAL A 63 0.22 -4.80 -13.91
C VAL A 63 -0.11 -5.20 -12.47
N GLN A 64 0.37 -6.36 -11.99
CA GLN A 64 0.18 -6.76 -10.60
C GLN A 64 0.89 -5.82 -9.62
N ALA A 65 2.11 -5.37 -9.91
CA ALA A 65 2.84 -4.40 -9.10
C ALA A 65 2.07 -3.07 -8.98
N PHE A 66 1.41 -2.63 -10.06
CA PHE A 66 0.52 -1.47 -10.02
C PHE A 66 -0.67 -1.69 -9.08
N PHE A 67 -1.37 -2.83 -9.17
CA PHE A 67 -2.53 -3.11 -8.32
C PHE A 67 -2.14 -3.31 -6.84
N GLU A 68 -0.97 -3.89 -6.57
CA GLU A 68 -0.40 -3.99 -5.23
C GLU A 68 -0.09 -2.61 -4.63
N LEU A 69 0.44 -1.69 -5.44
CA LEU A 69 0.66 -0.31 -5.01
C LEU A 69 -0.67 0.38 -4.67
N VAL A 70 -1.70 0.22 -5.50
CA VAL A 70 -3.04 0.76 -5.22
C VAL A 70 -3.57 0.25 -3.87
N GLN A 71 -3.46 -1.06 -3.63
CA GLN A 71 -3.87 -1.67 -2.37
C GLN A 71 -3.09 -1.12 -1.17
N LYS A 72 -1.76 -1.03 -1.28
CA LYS A 72 -0.91 -0.49 -0.20
C LYS A 72 -1.27 0.95 0.17
N LEU A 73 -1.56 1.79 -0.83
CA LEU A 73 -1.97 3.18 -0.61
C LEU A 73 -3.36 3.27 0.05
N GLU A 74 -4.26 2.36 -0.30
CA GLU A 74 -5.60 2.25 0.30
C GLU A 74 -5.54 1.78 1.76
N GLU A 75 -4.81 0.69 2.05
CA GLU A 75 -4.62 0.14 3.40
C GLU A 75 -3.96 1.16 4.34
N GLY A 76 -3.05 1.99 3.82
CA GLY A 76 -2.45 3.09 4.56
C GLY A 76 -3.35 4.31 4.79
N GLY A 77 -4.58 4.33 4.22
CA GLY A 77 -5.50 5.45 4.29
C GLY A 77 -5.05 6.70 3.52
N GLN A 78 -4.09 6.55 2.60
CA GLN A 78 -3.43 7.64 1.88
C GLN A 78 -3.80 7.70 0.39
N PHE A 79 -4.77 6.88 -0.04
CA PHE A 79 -5.12 6.80 -1.45
C PHE A 79 -5.58 8.15 -2.01
N SER A 80 -4.81 8.69 -2.95
CA SER A 80 -5.18 9.84 -3.77
C SER A 80 -4.56 9.68 -5.16
N THR A 81 -5.20 10.23 -6.19
CA THR A 81 -4.70 10.15 -7.57
C THR A 81 -3.34 10.85 -7.73
N GLY A 82 -3.10 11.93 -6.99
CA GLY A 82 -1.82 12.64 -6.98
C GLY A 82 -0.68 11.83 -6.34
N LEU A 83 -0.94 11.16 -5.20
CA LEU A 83 0.05 10.29 -4.59
C LEU A 83 0.30 9.05 -5.45
N LEU A 84 -0.76 8.44 -6.00
CA LEU A 84 -0.63 7.29 -6.90
C LEU A 84 0.29 7.64 -8.08
N SER A 85 0.10 8.79 -8.74
CA SER A 85 0.96 9.22 -9.85
C SER A 85 2.43 9.28 -9.43
N ARG A 86 2.74 9.86 -8.26
CA ARG A 86 4.12 9.99 -7.76
C ARG A 86 4.73 8.65 -7.36
N GLU A 87 3.97 7.74 -6.79
CA GLU A 87 4.47 6.43 -6.39
C GLU A 87 4.62 5.48 -7.59
N VAL A 88 3.76 5.58 -8.60
CA VAL A 88 3.90 4.84 -9.86
C VAL A 88 5.19 5.21 -10.58
N GLU A 89 5.62 6.48 -10.55
CA GLU A 89 6.91 6.92 -11.11
C GLU A 89 8.12 6.26 -10.43
N LYS A 90 7.95 5.71 -9.23
CA LYS A 90 9.01 4.98 -8.49
C LYS A 90 8.96 3.48 -8.75
N LEU A 91 7.93 2.96 -9.40
CA LEU A 91 7.88 1.55 -9.78
C LEU A 91 8.90 1.32 -10.90
N PHE A 92 9.61 0.20 -10.79
CA PHE A 92 10.54 -0.26 -11.81
C PHE A 92 10.02 -1.60 -12.33
N ALA A 93 10.09 -1.78 -13.65
CA ALA A 93 9.78 -3.07 -14.27
C ALA A 93 10.71 -4.14 -13.69
N ALA A 94 10.14 -5.29 -13.34
CA ALA A 94 10.93 -6.42 -12.88
C ALA A 94 11.82 -6.94 -14.02
N PRO A 95 13.05 -7.41 -13.75
CA PRO A 95 13.88 -8.02 -14.78
C PRO A 95 13.15 -9.21 -15.42
N ASP A 96 13.25 -9.32 -16.74
CA ASP A 96 12.76 -10.48 -17.47
C ASP A 96 13.66 -11.68 -17.17
N THR A 97 13.07 -12.70 -16.56
CA THR A 97 13.77 -13.94 -16.19
C THR A 97 14.00 -14.86 -17.39
N LEU A 98 13.31 -14.62 -18.50
CA LEU A 98 13.44 -15.36 -19.76
C LEU A 98 14.33 -14.64 -20.78
N ALA A 99 14.76 -13.41 -20.49
CA ALA A 99 15.63 -12.66 -21.37
C ALA A 99 16.99 -13.36 -21.52
N SER A 100 17.48 -13.41 -22.76
CA SER A 100 18.81 -13.97 -23.03
C SER A 100 19.90 -13.12 -22.38
N ASP A 101 21.01 -13.74 -21.98
CA ASP A 101 22.21 -13.06 -21.48
C ASP A 101 22.92 -12.15 -22.52
N ALA A 102 22.37 -12.00 -23.72
CA ALA A 102 22.93 -11.15 -24.77
C ALA A 102 22.90 -9.65 -24.43
N LEU A 103 21.94 -9.19 -23.62
CA LEU A 103 21.83 -7.79 -23.21
C LEU A 103 21.29 -7.68 -21.79
N GLN A 104 22.03 -7.01 -20.91
CA GLN A 104 21.64 -6.81 -19.51
C GLN A 104 21.62 -5.32 -19.17
N PHE A 105 20.49 -4.83 -18.66
CA PHE A 105 20.38 -3.50 -18.07
C PHE A 105 20.56 -3.59 -16.56
N MET A 106 21.55 -2.87 -16.04
CA MET A 106 21.81 -2.81 -14.60
C MET A 106 22.45 -1.49 -14.21
N THR A 107 22.44 -1.20 -12.91
CA THR A 107 23.18 -0.07 -12.36
C THR A 107 24.66 -0.40 -12.24
N ILE A 108 25.54 0.61 -12.26
CA ILE A 108 26.99 0.42 -12.09
C ILE A 108 27.31 -0.24 -10.74
N HIS A 109 26.55 0.05 -9.68
CA HIS A 109 26.73 -0.61 -8.38
C HIS A 109 26.50 -2.13 -8.47
N LYS A 110 25.50 -2.59 -9.24
CA LYS A 110 25.21 -4.02 -9.42
C LYS A 110 26.26 -4.73 -10.29
N SER A 111 27.05 -4.01 -11.08
CA SER A 111 28.09 -4.62 -11.93
C SER A 111 29.43 -4.84 -11.21
N LYS A 112 29.58 -4.38 -9.95
CA LYS A 112 30.82 -4.54 -9.19
C LYS A 112 31.19 -6.02 -9.05
N GLY A 113 32.38 -6.38 -9.51
CA GLY A 113 32.86 -7.77 -9.50
C GLY A 113 32.44 -8.61 -10.69
N LEU A 114 31.66 -8.05 -11.62
CA LEU A 114 31.33 -8.66 -12.91
C LEU A 114 32.19 -8.07 -14.03
N GLU A 115 32.26 -8.78 -15.16
CA GLU A 115 32.97 -8.36 -16.37
C GLU A 115 32.13 -8.69 -17.60
N PHE A 116 32.19 -7.83 -18.61
CA PHE A 116 31.41 -7.96 -19.84
C PHE A 116 32.30 -7.66 -21.06
N ASP A 117 32.09 -8.40 -22.16
CA ASP A 117 32.81 -8.17 -23.42
C ASP A 117 32.64 -6.73 -23.92
N THR A 118 31.42 -6.20 -23.83
CA THR A 118 31.07 -4.84 -24.24
C THR A 118 30.24 -4.15 -23.17
N VAL A 119 30.64 -2.94 -22.78
CA VAL A 119 29.89 -2.10 -21.83
C VAL A 119 29.48 -0.81 -22.51
N ILE A 120 28.22 -0.43 -22.34
CA ILE A 120 27.68 0.85 -22.78
C ILE A 120 27.29 1.64 -21.53
N LEU A 121 27.90 2.82 -21.33
CA LEU A 121 27.57 3.75 -20.25
C LEU A 121 26.77 4.92 -20.83
N PRO A 122 25.43 4.84 -20.83
CA PRO A 122 24.59 5.91 -21.33
C PRO A 122 24.42 7.04 -20.30
N GLY A 123 24.11 8.24 -20.81
CA GLY A 123 23.64 9.34 -19.97
C GLY A 123 24.72 10.04 -19.15
N LEU A 124 25.98 10.06 -19.60
CA LEU A 124 27.09 10.69 -18.86
C LEU A 124 26.92 12.20 -18.61
N HIS A 125 25.96 12.84 -19.29
CA HIS A 125 25.56 14.24 -19.10
C HIS A 125 24.53 14.46 -17.99
N ARG A 126 24.02 13.38 -17.38
CA ARG A 126 23.08 13.47 -16.26
C ARG A 126 23.87 13.59 -14.97
N GLY A 127 23.56 14.61 -14.18
CA GLY A 127 24.06 14.73 -12.82
C GLY A 127 23.36 13.72 -11.91
N GLY A 128 23.97 13.45 -10.75
CA GLY A 128 23.29 12.76 -9.65
C GLY A 128 22.07 13.57 -9.18
N ALA A 129 21.21 12.92 -8.38
CA ALA A 129 20.17 13.66 -7.65
C ALA A 129 20.84 14.77 -6.83
N SER A 130 20.24 15.97 -6.80
CA SER A 130 20.75 17.04 -5.94
C SER A 130 20.76 16.54 -4.51
N ASP A 131 21.92 16.63 -3.86
CA ASP A 131 22.08 16.16 -2.49
C ASP A 131 21.05 16.86 -1.59
N ASP A 132 20.23 16.07 -0.92
CA ASP A 132 19.18 16.61 -0.05
C ASP A 132 19.89 17.30 1.11
N LYS A 133 19.59 18.58 1.36
CA LYS A 133 20.39 19.39 2.28
C LYS A 133 20.29 18.83 3.69
N ALA A 134 21.33 18.12 4.12
CA ALA A 134 21.43 17.59 5.47
C ALA A 134 21.20 18.72 6.50
N LEU A 135 20.27 18.50 7.43
CA LEU A 135 19.92 19.48 8.48
C LEU A 135 21.09 19.74 9.44
N LEU A 136 22.01 18.79 9.53
CA LEU A 136 23.21 18.83 10.35
C LEU A 136 24.33 18.13 9.58
N LEU A 137 25.49 18.79 9.45
CA LEU A 137 26.72 18.18 8.98
C LEU A 137 27.64 17.97 10.19
N TRP A 138 28.40 16.88 10.22
CA TRP A 138 29.40 16.65 11.26
C TRP A 138 30.59 15.85 10.73
N GLU A 139 31.75 16.02 11.37
CA GLU A 139 32.99 15.35 11.02
C GLU A 139 33.88 15.12 12.25
N GLU A 140 34.59 14.00 12.31
CA GLU A 140 35.59 13.74 13.33
C GLU A 140 36.97 14.20 12.85
N VAL A 141 37.59 15.12 13.60
CA VAL A 141 38.92 15.67 13.30
C VAL A 141 39.91 15.18 14.34
N ALA A 142 40.96 14.51 13.88
CA ALA A 142 42.11 14.15 14.70
C ALA A 142 43.03 15.36 14.87
N LEU A 143 43.35 15.72 16.11
CA LEU A 143 44.32 16.77 16.44
C LEU A 143 45.62 16.13 16.92
N GLU A 144 46.78 16.65 16.48
CA GLU A 144 48.07 16.16 16.93
C GLU A 144 48.17 16.20 18.47
N GLY A 145 48.35 15.03 19.09
CA GLY A 145 48.53 14.88 20.54
C GLY A 145 47.24 14.73 21.36
N ALA A 146 46.05 14.67 20.77
CA ALA A 146 44.79 14.49 21.50
C ALA A 146 43.78 13.55 20.81
N THR A 147 42.80 13.09 21.60
CA THR A 147 41.62 12.32 21.19
C THR A 147 40.83 13.02 20.07
N THR A 148 40.21 12.24 19.18
CA THR A 148 39.32 12.72 18.10
C THR A 148 38.28 13.72 18.62
N GLN A 149 38.09 14.83 17.92
CA GLN A 149 37.08 15.85 18.24
C GLN A 149 36.00 15.89 17.16
N LEU A 150 34.75 16.18 17.56
CA LEU A 150 33.62 16.30 16.65
C LEU A 150 33.40 17.77 16.27
N VAL A 151 33.42 18.06 14.98
CA VAL A 151 32.95 19.34 14.43
C VAL A 151 31.55 19.12 13.88
N ALA A 152 30.54 19.86 14.36
CA ALA A 152 29.17 19.76 13.85
C ALA A 152 28.62 21.16 13.53
N ALA A 153 27.90 21.28 12.41
CA ALA A 153 27.29 22.53 11.97
C ALA A 153 25.85 22.30 11.50
N PRO A 154 24.85 22.96 12.12
CA PRO A 154 23.46 22.91 11.65
C PRO A 154 23.31 23.68 10.34
N LEU A 155 22.25 23.36 9.59
CA LEU A 155 21.86 24.07 8.37
C LEU A 155 21.59 25.55 8.69
N MET A 156 22.42 26.46 8.20
CA MET A 156 22.18 27.90 8.35
C MET A 156 21.07 28.36 7.39
N PRO A 157 20.03 29.08 7.86
CA PRO A 157 19.15 29.84 6.98
C PRO A 157 19.96 30.87 6.20
N LYS A 158 19.51 31.19 4.97
CA LYS A 158 20.21 32.08 4.01
C LYS A 158 20.87 33.28 4.70
N ARG A 159 22.19 33.43 4.53
CA ARG A 159 22.90 34.70 4.82
C ARG A 159 22.12 35.84 4.16
N ASP A 160 21.78 36.87 4.92
CA ASP A 160 21.10 38.05 4.40
C ASP A 160 21.85 38.58 3.18
N ALA A 161 21.09 38.96 2.14
CA ALA A 161 21.57 39.41 0.84
C ALA A 161 22.31 40.78 0.89
N ALA A 162 22.76 41.22 2.08
CA ALA A 162 23.65 42.34 2.28
C ALA A 162 25.09 41.81 2.38
N GLY A 163 25.79 41.82 1.24
CA GLY A 163 27.14 41.32 1.02
C GLY A 163 28.16 41.58 2.15
N GLY A 164 28.29 40.62 3.06
CA GLY A 164 29.39 40.53 4.01
C GLY A 164 30.34 39.44 3.57
N SER A 165 31.54 39.82 3.14
CA SER A 165 32.72 38.95 3.00
C SER A 165 33.16 38.43 4.37
N GLY A 166 32.33 37.60 4.99
CA GLY A 166 32.65 36.91 6.24
C GLY A 166 33.59 35.74 5.99
N ASN A 167 34.45 35.45 6.97
CA ASN A 167 35.30 34.26 6.94
C ASN A 167 34.45 32.98 6.72
N PRO A 168 35.01 31.95 6.05
CA PRO A 168 34.34 30.66 5.88
C PRO A 168 33.84 30.12 7.22
N SER A 169 32.57 29.71 7.28
CA SER A 169 31.97 29.10 8.47
C SER A 169 32.35 27.61 8.57
N ALA A 170 32.13 27.02 9.75
CA ALA A 170 32.26 25.57 9.91
C ALA A 170 31.34 24.79 8.95
N TYR A 171 30.16 25.34 8.64
CA TYR A 171 29.26 24.77 7.63
C TYR A 171 29.86 24.83 6.22
N ASP A 172 30.49 25.96 5.84
CA ASP A 172 31.15 26.11 4.54
C ASP A 172 32.30 25.10 4.38
N TYR A 173 33.07 24.87 5.45
CA TYR A 173 34.14 23.88 5.49
C TYR A 173 33.62 22.44 5.38
N LEU A 174 32.63 22.04 6.20
CA LEU A 174 32.06 20.69 6.16
C LEU A 174 31.40 20.40 4.81
N ARG A 175 30.76 21.41 4.20
CA ARG A 175 30.17 21.28 2.87
C ARG A 175 31.22 21.11 1.78
N LEU A 176 32.38 21.77 1.90
CA LEU A 176 33.50 21.57 0.99
C LEU A 176 34.01 20.12 1.07
N LEU A 177 34.21 19.60 2.28
CA LEU A 177 34.63 18.20 2.48
C LEU A 177 33.63 17.21 1.89
N GLU A 178 32.33 17.44 2.08
CA GLU A 178 31.30 16.56 1.51
C GLU A 178 31.27 16.63 -0.01
N GLN A 179 31.47 17.82 -0.59
CA GLN A 179 31.60 17.98 -2.03
C GLN A 179 32.82 17.21 -2.57
N GLU A 180 33.97 17.31 -1.92
CA GLU A 180 35.17 16.55 -2.30
C GLU A 180 34.94 15.04 -2.22
N ARG A 181 34.23 14.55 -1.19
CA ARG A 181 33.85 13.13 -1.09
C ARG A 181 32.94 12.70 -2.23
N SER A 182 31.92 13.51 -2.51
CA SER A 182 30.96 13.27 -3.59
C SER A 182 31.65 13.23 -4.96
N ASP A 183 32.56 14.17 -5.21
CA ASP A 183 33.34 14.22 -6.45
C ASP A 183 34.26 13.00 -6.60
N ASN A 184 34.92 12.59 -5.52
CA ASN A 184 35.75 11.38 -5.49
C ASN A 184 34.92 10.11 -5.71
N GLU A 185 33.72 10.03 -5.13
CA GLU A 185 32.83 8.89 -5.32
C GLU A 185 32.28 8.84 -6.75
N ALA A 186 31.91 9.98 -7.34
CA ALA A 186 31.50 10.05 -8.74
C ALA A 186 32.61 9.55 -9.68
N ALA A 187 33.87 9.90 -9.40
CA ALA A 187 35.02 9.39 -10.14
C ALA A 187 35.20 7.87 -9.95
N ARG A 188 35.03 7.33 -8.73
CA ARG A 188 35.11 5.88 -8.47
C ARG A 188 33.99 5.11 -9.17
N VAL A 189 32.76 5.61 -9.15
CA VAL A 189 31.63 4.99 -9.85
C VAL A 189 31.92 4.92 -11.34
N LEU A 190 32.38 6.02 -11.95
CA LEU A 190 32.77 6.03 -13.36
C LEU A 190 33.91 5.05 -13.65
N TYR A 191 34.93 5.00 -12.79
CA TYR A 191 36.04 4.04 -12.90
C TYR A 191 35.56 2.59 -12.83
N VAL A 192 34.70 2.25 -11.86
CA VAL A 192 34.11 0.91 -11.73
C VAL A 192 33.35 0.55 -13.00
N GLY A 193 32.48 1.44 -13.49
CA GLY A 193 31.69 1.22 -14.70
C GLY A 193 32.54 1.01 -15.94
N ALA A 194 33.55 1.85 -16.16
CA ALA A 194 34.44 1.77 -17.31
C ALA A 194 35.30 0.49 -17.29
N THR A 195 35.76 0.06 -16.11
CA THR A 195 36.60 -1.13 -15.94
C THR A 195 35.84 -2.46 -15.97
N ARG A 196 34.51 -2.44 -16.15
CA ARG A 196 33.76 -3.70 -16.38
C ARG A 196 33.93 -4.22 -17.82
N ALA A 197 34.43 -3.39 -18.74
CA ALA A 197 34.58 -3.73 -20.15
C ALA A 197 35.86 -4.53 -20.43
N VAL A 198 35.74 -5.66 -21.12
CA VAL A 198 36.88 -6.48 -21.55
C VAL A 198 37.37 -6.07 -22.94
N ARG A 199 36.46 -5.89 -23.92
CA ARG A 199 36.82 -5.61 -25.32
C ARG A 199 36.41 -4.22 -25.78
N ARG A 200 35.21 -3.75 -25.43
CA ARG A 200 34.66 -2.48 -25.93
C ARG A 200 33.97 -1.69 -24.83
N LEU A 201 34.27 -0.41 -24.78
CA LEU A 201 33.61 0.55 -23.90
C LEU A 201 32.99 1.66 -24.75
N HIS A 202 31.67 1.83 -24.65
CA HIS A 202 30.93 2.91 -25.29
C HIS A 202 30.50 3.92 -24.24
N LEU A 203 30.98 5.16 -24.36
CA LEU A 203 30.65 6.27 -23.47
C LEU A 203 29.68 7.20 -24.19
N VAL A 204 28.45 7.33 -23.69
CA VAL A 204 27.41 8.13 -24.37
C VAL A 204 26.99 9.31 -23.50
N GLY A 205 27.25 10.51 -24.00
CA GLY A 205 26.97 11.78 -23.34
C GLY A 205 26.37 12.82 -24.29
N VAL A 206 25.79 13.88 -23.73
CA VAL A 206 25.25 15.02 -24.48
C VAL A 206 25.92 16.29 -23.95
N ALA A 207 26.66 16.97 -24.81
CA ALA A 207 27.16 18.32 -24.53
C ALA A 207 26.13 19.36 -25.01
N ARG A 208 26.01 20.48 -24.31
CA ARG A 208 25.15 21.60 -24.72
C ARG A 208 26.02 22.70 -25.30
N GLN A 209 25.56 23.36 -26.35
CA GLN A 209 26.24 24.55 -26.87
C GLN A 209 26.12 25.68 -25.84
N ASP A 210 27.24 26.35 -25.56
CA ASP A 210 27.28 27.55 -24.76
C ASP A 210 26.63 28.70 -25.54
N GLY A 211 25.65 29.38 -24.94
CA GLY A 211 24.97 30.51 -25.59
C GLY A 211 25.86 31.72 -25.85
N ARG A 212 27.06 31.78 -25.27
CA ARG A 212 28.03 32.88 -25.50
C ARG A 212 29.12 32.53 -26.51
N SER A 213 29.77 31.36 -26.37
CA SER A 213 30.87 30.97 -27.26
C SER A 213 30.41 30.12 -28.44
N GLY A 214 29.19 29.54 -28.40
CA GLY A 214 28.72 28.57 -29.39
C GLY A 214 29.39 27.19 -29.28
N GLU A 215 30.41 27.06 -28.44
CA GLU A 215 31.16 25.81 -28.27
C GLU A 215 30.41 24.83 -27.36
N PRO A 216 30.48 23.52 -27.63
CA PRO A 216 29.88 22.52 -26.75
C PRO A 216 30.59 22.50 -25.40
N LYS A 217 29.81 22.44 -24.32
CA LYS A 217 30.27 22.27 -22.94
C LYS A 217 29.53 21.13 -22.24
N PRO A 218 30.21 20.40 -21.34
CA PRO A 218 29.55 19.39 -20.53
C PRO A 218 28.74 20.09 -19.44
N PRO A 219 27.59 19.53 -19.03
CA PRO A 219 26.93 19.98 -17.81
C PRO A 219 27.87 19.79 -16.61
N ALA A 220 27.94 20.80 -15.73
CA ALA A 220 28.78 20.72 -14.52
C ALA A 220 28.33 19.60 -13.58
N ASN A 221 29.26 19.07 -12.78
CA ASN A 221 29.03 17.99 -11.81
C ASN A 221 28.43 16.72 -12.45
N THR A 222 28.97 16.33 -13.61
CA THR A 222 28.55 15.12 -14.33
C THR A 222 29.74 14.24 -14.68
N PRO A 223 29.53 12.92 -14.91
CA PRO A 223 30.57 12.04 -15.43
C PRO A 223 31.21 12.54 -16.73
N LEU A 224 30.43 13.20 -17.60
CA LEU A 224 30.95 13.81 -18.82
C LEU A 224 31.91 14.97 -18.53
N ALA A 225 31.64 15.78 -17.50
CA ALA A 225 32.54 16.85 -17.08
C ALA A 225 33.89 16.31 -16.59
N LEU A 226 33.89 15.20 -15.84
CA LEU A 226 35.11 14.54 -15.37
C LEU A 226 35.99 14.05 -16.54
N LEU A 227 35.38 13.60 -17.63
CA LEU A 227 36.08 13.10 -18.81
C LEU A 227 36.41 14.19 -19.84
N TRP A 228 35.96 15.43 -19.61
CA TRP A 228 35.94 16.46 -20.66
C TRP A 228 37.31 16.80 -21.23
N SER A 229 38.36 16.76 -20.39
CA SER A 229 39.75 16.99 -20.83
C SER A 229 40.21 15.99 -21.89
N VAL A 230 39.63 14.79 -21.90
CA VAL A 230 39.98 13.71 -22.84
C VAL A 230 39.01 13.67 -24.02
N VAL A 231 37.70 13.79 -23.77
CA VAL A 231 36.67 13.58 -24.81
C VAL A 231 36.16 14.86 -25.47
N GLY A 232 36.45 16.04 -24.90
CA GLY A 232 35.87 17.32 -25.34
C GLY A 232 36.13 17.64 -26.81
N GLY A 233 37.31 17.29 -27.34
CA GLY A 233 37.65 17.48 -28.76
C GLY A 233 36.72 16.73 -29.71
N ILE A 234 36.25 15.54 -29.32
CA ILE A 234 35.31 14.73 -30.13
C ILE A 234 33.96 15.46 -30.23
N PHE A 235 33.49 16.04 -29.13
CA PHE A 235 32.24 16.81 -29.13
C PHE A 235 32.36 18.11 -29.92
N MET A 236 33.52 18.78 -29.88
CA MET A 236 33.79 19.97 -30.69
C MET A 236 33.77 19.63 -32.18
N GLN A 237 34.39 18.52 -32.59
CA GLN A 237 34.37 18.07 -33.97
C GLN A 237 32.95 17.71 -34.43
N ALA A 238 32.20 16.94 -33.62
CA ALA A 238 30.83 16.56 -33.93
C ALA A 238 29.87 17.76 -34.04
N ALA A 239 30.13 18.85 -33.30
CA ALA A 239 29.34 20.09 -33.40
C ALA A 239 29.55 20.82 -34.74
N VAL A 240 30.70 20.65 -35.38
CA VAL A 240 31.02 21.22 -36.71
C VAL A 240 30.43 20.38 -37.83
N GLU A 241 30.38 19.05 -37.66
CA GLU A 241 29.96 18.08 -38.69
C GLU A 241 28.46 18.07 -39.03
N GLN A 242 27.66 19.07 -38.60
CA GLN A 242 26.20 19.21 -38.80
C GLN A 242 25.55 18.06 -39.57
N VAL A 243 25.25 16.97 -38.87
CA VAL A 243 24.51 15.85 -39.45
C VAL A 243 23.09 16.33 -39.69
N ALA A 244 22.65 16.32 -40.95
CA ALA A 244 21.25 16.57 -41.28
C ALA A 244 20.37 15.63 -40.44
N PRO A 245 19.29 16.14 -39.80
CA PRO A 245 18.44 15.29 -38.98
C PRO A 245 17.87 14.18 -39.87
N ASP A 246 18.20 12.94 -39.52
CA ASP A 246 17.62 11.76 -40.13
C ASP A 246 16.13 11.72 -39.77
N ASP A 247 15.26 11.72 -40.78
CA ASP A 247 13.80 11.84 -40.60
C ASP A 247 13.22 10.59 -39.90
N ASP A 248 13.94 9.46 -39.96
CA ASP A 248 13.64 8.18 -39.29
C ASP A 248 14.14 8.14 -37.83
N SER A 249 13.97 9.24 -37.10
CA SER A 249 14.37 9.29 -35.69
C SER A 249 13.42 8.44 -34.82
N ILE A 250 13.99 7.53 -34.02
CA ILE A 250 13.30 6.79 -32.93
C ILE A 250 12.50 7.73 -31.99
N ARG A 251 12.81 9.03 -31.93
CA ARG A 251 12.03 9.99 -31.12
C ARG A 251 10.58 10.13 -31.60
N ASN A 252 10.30 9.77 -32.85
CA ASN A 252 8.96 9.74 -33.43
C ASN A 252 8.31 8.36 -33.34
N PHE A 253 9.00 7.36 -32.78
CA PHE A 253 8.43 6.04 -32.56
C PHE A 253 7.39 6.11 -31.44
N ILE A 254 6.13 6.23 -31.86
CA ILE A 254 4.99 6.01 -30.98
C ILE A 254 4.72 4.51 -31.04
N PRO A 255 4.93 3.74 -29.95
CA PRO A 255 4.55 2.34 -29.95
C PRO A 255 3.07 2.26 -30.34
N PRO A 256 2.72 1.44 -31.34
CA PRO A 256 1.35 1.38 -31.83
C PRO A 256 0.44 0.99 -30.67
N LEU A 257 -0.57 1.82 -30.38
CA LEU A 257 -1.60 1.47 -29.43
C LEU A 257 -2.20 0.13 -29.87
N VAL A 258 -2.06 -0.90 -29.03
CA VAL A 258 -2.62 -2.23 -29.30
C VAL A 258 -4.13 -2.11 -29.29
N ARG A 259 -4.77 -2.34 -30.43
CA ARG A 259 -6.22 -2.37 -30.52
C ARG A 259 -6.73 -3.77 -30.24
N LEU A 260 -7.68 -3.87 -29.32
CA LEU A 260 -8.48 -5.08 -29.17
C LEU A 260 -9.19 -5.41 -30.47
N VAL A 261 -9.01 -6.64 -30.95
CA VAL A 261 -9.63 -7.15 -32.18
C VAL A 261 -11.16 -7.12 -32.06
N ARG A 262 -11.70 -7.47 -30.90
CA ARG A 262 -13.14 -7.38 -30.59
C ARG A 262 -13.34 -6.74 -29.22
N PRO A 263 -14.06 -5.61 -29.11
CA PRO A 263 -14.43 -5.06 -27.81
C PRO A 263 -15.51 -5.92 -27.16
N GLY A 264 -15.40 -6.15 -25.86
CA GLY A 264 -16.40 -6.92 -25.11
C GLY A 264 -15.88 -7.33 -23.75
N VAL A 265 -16.81 -7.50 -22.82
CA VAL A 265 -16.49 -8.07 -21.50
C VAL A 265 -16.09 -9.54 -21.73
N PRO A 266 -14.93 -9.99 -21.23
CA PRO A 266 -14.53 -11.39 -21.30
C PRO A 266 -15.63 -12.31 -20.76
N ALA A 267 -15.86 -13.46 -21.40
CA ALA A 267 -16.95 -14.37 -21.04
C ALA A 267 -16.89 -14.80 -19.57
N GLN A 268 -15.68 -14.93 -19.01
CA GLN A 268 -15.41 -15.26 -17.61
C GLN A 268 -15.90 -14.20 -16.63
N LEU A 269 -16.09 -12.96 -17.10
CA LEU A 269 -16.61 -11.82 -16.35
C LEU A 269 -18.04 -11.46 -16.79
N GLY A 270 -18.54 -12.13 -17.82
CA GLY A 270 -19.92 -12.02 -18.26
C GLY A 270 -20.83 -12.52 -17.16
N ARG A 271 -21.80 -11.70 -16.76
CA ARG A 271 -22.87 -12.15 -15.86
C ARG A 271 -23.79 -13.08 -16.65
N ASP A 272 -23.66 -14.38 -16.44
CA ASP A 272 -24.74 -15.32 -16.72
C ASP A 272 -25.86 -15.10 -15.70
N GLY A 273 -26.62 -14.01 -15.85
CA GLY A 273 -28.00 -13.84 -15.34
C GLY A 273 -28.31 -14.05 -13.85
N VAL A 274 -27.38 -14.48 -13.01
CA VAL A 274 -27.60 -14.68 -11.59
C VAL A 274 -26.87 -13.58 -10.87
N GLY A 275 -27.62 -12.54 -10.53
CA GLY A 275 -27.15 -11.54 -9.59
C GLY A 275 -26.69 -12.26 -8.34
N VAL A 276 -25.38 -12.22 -8.07
CA VAL A 276 -24.87 -12.55 -6.75
C VAL A 276 -25.47 -11.51 -5.83
N VAL A 277 -26.58 -11.85 -5.19
CA VAL A 277 -27.11 -11.10 -4.07
C VAL A 277 -26.09 -11.32 -2.97
N ALA A 278 -25.24 -10.32 -2.74
CA ALA A 278 -24.54 -10.23 -1.47
C ALA A 278 -25.64 -9.98 -0.43
N ASP A 279 -26.07 -11.04 0.22
CA ASP A 279 -26.99 -10.94 1.35
C ASP A 279 -26.17 -10.29 2.47
N VAL A 280 -26.40 -8.99 2.69
CA VAL A 280 -25.84 -8.30 3.85
C VAL A 280 -26.48 -8.96 5.06
N GLU A 281 -25.67 -9.42 6.02
CA GLU A 281 -26.16 -10.12 7.22
C GLU A 281 -27.41 -9.41 7.79
N GLU A 282 -28.53 -10.13 7.83
CA GLU A 282 -29.73 -9.66 8.52
C GLU A 282 -29.40 -9.58 10.02
N ILE A 283 -29.11 -8.36 10.47
CA ILE A 283 -29.04 -8.01 11.89
C ILE A 283 -30.42 -8.35 12.49
N PRO A 284 -30.50 -9.20 13.55
CA PRO A 284 -31.79 -9.51 14.18
C PRO A 284 -32.52 -8.22 14.56
N ALA A 285 -33.84 -8.15 14.34
CA ALA A 285 -34.65 -6.97 14.62
C ALA A 285 -34.53 -6.43 16.07
N ALA A 286 -34.07 -7.27 17.00
CA ALA A 286 -33.76 -6.88 18.38
C ALA A 286 -32.56 -5.91 18.47
N GLU A 287 -31.53 -6.06 17.62
CA GLU A 287 -30.37 -5.14 17.58
C GLU A 287 -30.69 -3.82 16.87
N SER A 288 -31.67 -3.79 15.95
CA SER A 288 -32.07 -2.56 15.25
C SER A 288 -32.81 -1.54 16.13
N SER A 289 -33.16 -1.90 17.36
CA SER A 289 -33.83 -1.03 18.33
C SER A 289 -32.88 -0.27 19.27
N GLY A 290 -31.57 -0.55 19.20
CA GLY A 290 -30.55 0.13 20.00
C GLY A 290 -30.28 1.56 19.53
N SER A 291 -29.84 2.43 20.45
CA SER A 291 -29.33 3.75 20.05
C SER A 291 -28.04 3.59 19.23
N ARG A 292 -27.71 4.56 18.36
CA ARG A 292 -26.44 4.58 17.62
C ARG A 292 -25.22 4.40 18.56
N LEU A 293 -25.31 4.98 19.77
CA LEU A 293 -24.29 4.85 20.80
C LEU A 293 -24.13 3.42 21.30
N ASP A 294 -25.21 2.62 21.37
CA ASP A 294 -25.15 1.21 21.78
C ASP A 294 -24.38 0.37 20.75
N ALA A 295 -24.62 0.63 19.45
CA ALA A 295 -23.91 -0.03 18.36
C ALA A 295 -22.41 0.30 18.39
N ASP A 296 -22.05 1.58 18.54
CA ASP A 296 -20.65 2.01 18.59
C ASP A 296 -19.94 1.53 19.87
N VAL A 297 -20.64 1.46 21.00
CA VAL A 297 -20.15 0.81 22.23
C VAL A 297 -19.88 -0.68 22.01
N GLY A 298 -20.77 -1.37 21.28
CA GLY A 298 -20.59 -2.77 20.91
C GLY A 298 -19.35 -2.99 20.04
N MET A 299 -19.24 -2.24 18.95
CA MET A 299 -18.09 -2.31 18.05
C MET A 299 -16.77 -2.05 18.79
N LEU A 300 -16.74 -1.02 19.64
CA LEU A 300 -15.53 -0.71 20.41
C LEU A 300 -15.21 -1.81 21.43
N ALA A 301 -16.21 -2.40 22.08
CA ALA A 301 -16.01 -3.52 23.00
C ALA A 301 -15.44 -4.74 22.26
N HIS A 302 -15.98 -5.12 21.09
CA HIS A 302 -15.47 -6.24 20.28
C HIS A 302 -13.98 -6.02 19.94
N ARG A 303 -13.61 -4.83 19.48
CA ARG A 303 -12.20 -4.48 19.17
C ARG A 303 -11.27 -4.70 20.36
N TYR A 304 -11.65 -4.24 21.55
CA TYR A 304 -10.79 -4.45 22.72
C TYR A 304 -10.68 -5.93 23.11
N VAL A 305 -11.77 -6.67 23.04
CA VAL A 305 -11.80 -8.11 23.34
C VAL A 305 -11.01 -8.90 22.30
N GLU A 306 -11.01 -8.47 21.04
CA GLU A 306 -10.16 -9.02 19.98
C GLU A 306 -8.68 -8.80 20.30
N ILE A 307 -8.30 -7.57 20.65
CA ILE A 307 -6.91 -7.25 21.03
C ILE A 307 -6.49 -8.08 22.25
N MET A 308 -7.38 -8.26 23.24
CA MET A 308 -7.13 -9.12 24.42
C MET A 308 -6.88 -10.57 24.02
N ALA A 309 -7.74 -11.15 23.20
CA ALA A 309 -7.62 -12.53 22.74
C ALA A 309 -6.35 -12.77 21.91
N ARG A 310 -5.92 -11.78 21.10
CA ARG A 310 -4.68 -11.85 20.31
C ARG A 310 -3.42 -11.69 21.15
N SER A 311 -3.38 -10.66 22.00
CA SER A 311 -2.20 -10.33 22.80
C SER A 311 -2.00 -11.21 24.04
N GLY A 312 -3.04 -11.98 24.43
CA GLY A 312 -3.03 -12.82 25.62
C GLY A 312 -3.29 -12.03 26.90
N LEU A 313 -3.82 -12.71 27.93
CA LEU A 313 -4.37 -12.06 29.12
C LEU A 313 -3.33 -11.51 30.12
N ALA A 314 -2.06 -11.95 30.03
CA ALA A 314 -1.03 -11.63 31.03
C ALA A 314 -0.79 -10.11 31.21
N GLY A 315 -1.01 -9.32 30.16
CA GLY A 315 -0.84 -7.87 30.19
C GLY A 315 -2.13 -7.07 30.48
N TRP A 316 -3.27 -7.71 30.71
CA TRP A 316 -4.56 -7.04 30.85
C TRP A 316 -5.01 -6.98 32.31
N THR A 317 -4.54 -5.94 33.01
CA THR A 317 -4.94 -5.66 34.38
C THR A 317 -6.13 -4.72 34.45
N PRO A 318 -6.92 -4.72 35.55
CA PRO A 318 -7.97 -3.73 35.77
C PRO A 318 -7.48 -2.28 35.64
N GLN A 319 -6.26 -2.00 36.14
CA GLN A 319 -5.66 -0.67 36.02
C GLN A 319 -5.45 -0.27 34.56
N ARG A 320 -4.91 -1.17 33.72
CA ARG A 320 -4.70 -0.90 32.29
C ARG A 320 -6.00 -0.55 31.57
N ILE A 321 -7.11 -1.22 31.90
CA ILE A 321 -8.42 -0.91 31.31
C ILE A 321 -8.87 0.50 31.69
N SER A 322 -8.67 0.86 32.97
CA SER A 322 -8.97 2.22 33.47
C SER A 322 -8.12 3.28 32.75
N ASP A 323 -6.83 3.00 32.54
CA ASP A 323 -5.91 3.90 31.83
C ASP A 323 -6.25 4.07 30.33
N LEU A 324 -6.97 3.11 29.74
CA LEU A 324 -7.43 3.16 28.35
C LEU A 324 -8.76 3.91 28.17
N GLN A 325 -9.47 4.25 29.26
CA GLN A 325 -10.75 4.94 29.18
C GLN A 325 -10.68 6.30 28.42
N PRO A 326 -9.63 7.13 28.56
CA PRO A 326 -9.49 8.34 27.74
C PRO A 326 -9.38 8.05 26.24
N ALA A 327 -8.71 6.96 25.85
CA ALA A 327 -8.60 6.56 24.45
C ALA A 327 -9.96 6.08 23.90
N MET A 328 -10.74 5.33 24.70
CA MET A 328 -12.11 4.95 24.36
C MET A 328 -13.01 6.17 24.16
N GLN A 329 -12.88 7.17 25.04
CA GLN A 329 -13.62 8.43 24.91
C GLN A 329 -13.23 9.18 23.64
N HIS A 330 -11.93 9.26 23.32
CA HIS A 330 -11.46 9.91 22.10
C HIS A 330 -11.99 9.22 20.84
N TRP A 331 -12.02 7.88 20.82
CA TRP A 331 -12.59 7.12 19.71
C TRP A 331 -14.08 7.45 19.48
N LEU A 332 -14.87 7.59 20.55
CA LEU A 332 -16.28 7.98 20.45
C LEU A 332 -16.45 9.44 20.00
N LEU A 333 -15.59 10.36 20.45
CA LEU A 333 -15.59 11.74 19.93
C LEU A 333 -15.36 11.77 18.41
N GLN A 334 -14.50 10.90 17.88
CA GLN A 334 -14.25 10.78 16.44
C GLN A 334 -15.46 10.22 15.66
N GLN A 335 -16.38 9.49 16.32
CA GLN A 335 -17.65 9.05 15.72
C GLN A 335 -18.72 10.15 15.69
N GLY A 336 -18.42 11.33 16.27
CA GLY A 336 -19.29 12.51 16.27
C GLY A 336 -20.15 12.68 17.52
N TYR A 337 -19.90 11.93 18.59
CA TYR A 337 -20.60 12.12 19.88
C TYR A 337 -20.08 13.35 20.63
N ASP A 338 -20.94 13.93 21.46
CA ASP A 338 -20.51 14.98 22.38
C ASP A 338 -19.68 14.43 23.56
N GLN A 339 -19.15 15.33 24.40
CA GLN A 339 -18.34 14.96 25.56
C GLN A 339 -19.08 14.08 26.58
N ALA A 340 -20.38 14.28 26.78
CA ALA A 340 -21.15 13.55 27.79
C ALA A 340 -21.45 12.12 27.31
N ASP A 341 -21.87 11.98 26.06
CA ASP A 341 -22.15 10.70 25.41
C ASP A 341 -20.87 9.88 25.22
N ALA A 342 -19.76 10.50 24.80
CA ALA A 342 -18.48 9.84 24.67
C ALA A 342 -17.96 9.31 26.03
N ARG A 343 -18.11 10.09 27.11
CA ARG A 343 -17.76 9.62 28.46
C ARG A 343 -18.64 8.45 28.89
N ARG A 344 -19.95 8.54 28.66
CA ARG A 344 -20.90 7.48 28.99
C ARG A 344 -20.58 6.19 28.23
N GLY A 345 -20.32 6.27 26.93
CA GLY A 345 -19.95 5.12 26.11
C GLY A 345 -18.62 4.50 26.55
N ALA A 346 -17.58 5.32 26.80
CA ALA A 346 -16.29 4.84 27.28
C ALA A 346 -16.39 4.10 28.63
N SER A 347 -17.17 4.64 29.58
CA SER A 347 -17.43 3.96 30.85
C SER A 347 -18.15 2.63 30.69
N ARG A 348 -19.05 2.52 29.70
CA ARG A 348 -19.76 1.25 29.41
C ARG A 348 -18.84 0.19 28.82
N VAL A 349 -17.97 0.58 27.88
CA VAL A 349 -16.95 -0.33 27.31
C VAL A 349 -16.01 -0.80 28.42
N SER A 350 -15.44 0.14 29.19
CA SER A 350 -14.55 -0.18 30.31
C SER A 350 -15.20 -1.16 31.29
N ALA A 351 -16.44 -0.91 31.70
CA ALA A 351 -17.18 -1.80 32.59
C ALA A 351 -17.39 -3.21 32.01
N ALA A 352 -17.70 -3.34 30.71
CA ALA A 352 -17.86 -4.65 30.07
C ALA A 352 -16.53 -5.42 30.01
N LEU A 353 -15.43 -4.74 29.72
CA LEU A 353 -14.09 -5.34 29.73
C LEU A 353 -13.69 -5.80 31.14
N HIS A 354 -13.99 -5.00 32.17
CA HIS A 354 -13.80 -5.39 33.56
C HIS A 354 -14.62 -6.61 33.94
N ALA A 355 -15.91 -6.66 33.60
CA ALA A 355 -16.78 -7.81 33.86
C ALA A 355 -16.26 -9.08 33.16
N THR A 356 -15.87 -8.95 31.90
CA THR A 356 -15.29 -10.05 31.10
C THR A 356 -14.02 -10.62 31.75
N LEU A 357 -13.09 -9.76 32.19
CA LEU A 357 -11.83 -10.21 32.79
C LEU A 357 -11.98 -10.70 34.24
N ALA A 358 -13.00 -10.22 34.95
CA ALA A 358 -13.34 -10.71 36.29
C ALA A 358 -14.02 -12.09 36.25
N SER A 359 -14.70 -12.44 35.16
CA SER A 359 -15.35 -13.74 34.97
C SER A 359 -14.37 -14.85 34.60
N GLU A 360 -14.56 -16.03 35.18
CA GLU A 360 -13.85 -17.25 34.77
C GLU A 360 -14.19 -17.64 33.33
N GLN A 361 -15.47 -17.57 32.96
CA GLN A 361 -15.92 -17.85 31.60
C GLN A 361 -15.33 -16.84 30.60
N GLY A 362 -15.28 -15.56 30.95
CA GLY A 362 -14.65 -14.55 30.09
C GLY A 362 -13.15 -14.79 29.89
N ARG A 363 -12.41 -15.09 30.97
CA ARG A 363 -11.00 -15.49 30.84
C ARG A 363 -10.82 -16.76 30.01
N TRP A 364 -11.72 -17.73 30.18
CA TRP A 364 -11.71 -18.97 29.40
C TRP A 364 -11.94 -18.71 27.91
N VAL A 365 -12.90 -17.86 27.52
CA VAL A 365 -13.15 -17.51 26.10
C VAL A 365 -11.93 -16.83 25.45
N LEU A 366 -11.26 -15.94 26.19
CA LEU A 366 -10.15 -15.13 25.69
C LEU A 366 -8.77 -15.79 25.81
N GLN A 367 -8.67 -16.90 26.52
CA GLN A 367 -7.42 -17.64 26.68
C GLN A 367 -6.85 -18.03 25.31
N GLN A 368 -5.53 -17.90 25.15
CA GLN A 368 -4.82 -18.33 23.96
C GLN A 368 -4.84 -19.86 23.85
N ARG A 369 -5.22 -20.36 22.66
CA ARG A 369 -5.26 -21.78 22.32
C ARG A 369 -4.70 -21.99 20.92
N ASN A 370 -4.27 -23.22 20.65
CA ASN A 370 -3.94 -23.65 19.29
C ASN A 370 -5.22 -23.69 18.44
N HIS A 371 -5.11 -23.36 17.15
CA HIS A 371 -6.25 -23.24 16.22
C HIS A 371 -7.32 -22.22 16.65
N ALA A 372 -6.97 -21.28 17.53
CA ALA A 372 -7.83 -20.16 17.87
C ALA A 372 -7.73 -19.06 16.80
N ALA A 373 -8.88 -18.50 16.42
CA ALA A 373 -8.99 -17.34 15.54
C ALA A 373 -9.92 -16.30 16.17
N VAL A 374 -9.76 -15.05 15.74
CA VAL A 374 -10.53 -13.89 16.20
C VAL A 374 -10.85 -13.02 15.00
N GLU A 375 -12.09 -12.56 14.88
CA GLU A 375 -12.59 -11.85 13.69
C GLU A 375 -12.32 -12.64 12.41
N MET A 376 -12.65 -13.94 12.42
CA MET A 376 -12.30 -14.82 11.31
C MET A 376 -13.29 -14.63 10.16
N ALA A 377 -12.82 -13.97 9.09
CA ALA A 377 -13.60 -13.70 7.91
C ALA A 377 -13.67 -14.91 6.97
N TRP A 378 -14.89 -15.35 6.65
CA TRP A 378 -15.16 -16.46 5.74
C TRP A 378 -16.13 -16.02 4.65
N THR A 379 -16.09 -16.70 3.52
CA THR A 379 -17.05 -16.52 2.44
C THR A 379 -17.64 -17.87 2.08
N SER A 380 -18.98 -17.99 2.16
CA SER A 380 -19.69 -19.18 1.70
C SER A 380 -20.42 -18.87 0.39
N ILE A 381 -20.54 -19.91 -0.44
CA ILE A 381 -21.27 -19.85 -1.70
C ILE A 381 -22.41 -20.87 -1.61
N GLU A 382 -23.64 -20.38 -1.56
CA GLU A 382 -24.86 -21.20 -1.60
C GLU A 382 -25.60 -20.95 -2.91
N GLY A 383 -25.47 -21.89 -3.85
CA GLY A 383 -25.93 -21.69 -5.22
C GLY A 383 -25.20 -20.53 -5.89
N ALA A 384 -25.90 -19.43 -6.13
CA ALA A 384 -25.33 -18.20 -6.68
C ALA A 384 -25.24 -17.05 -5.66
N CYS A 385 -25.60 -17.30 -4.40
CA CYS A 385 -25.46 -16.32 -3.33
C CYS A 385 -24.07 -16.44 -2.71
N VAL A 386 -23.36 -15.33 -2.63
CA VAL A 386 -22.09 -15.22 -1.90
C VAL A 386 -22.38 -14.49 -0.60
N ARG A 387 -22.14 -15.15 0.54
CA ARG A 387 -22.32 -14.57 1.87
C ARG A 387 -20.96 -14.43 2.54
N SER A 388 -20.72 -13.26 3.13
CA SER A 388 -19.56 -13.00 3.97
C SER A 388 -19.97 -13.22 5.43
N HIS A 389 -19.09 -13.86 6.19
CA HIS A 389 -19.28 -14.17 7.61
C HIS A 389 -18.07 -13.66 8.38
N ILE A 390 -18.29 -13.09 9.56
CA ILE A 390 -17.20 -12.71 10.47
C ILE A 390 -17.47 -13.37 11.81
N ILE A 391 -16.63 -14.34 12.17
CA ILE A 391 -16.76 -15.08 13.41
C ILE A 391 -15.92 -14.39 14.48
N ASP A 392 -16.57 -13.78 15.48
CA ASP A 392 -15.89 -13.04 16.56
C ASP A 392 -14.79 -13.88 17.22
N ARG A 393 -15.09 -15.14 17.56
CA ARG A 393 -14.13 -16.05 18.18
C ARG A 393 -14.39 -17.52 17.85
N THR A 394 -13.32 -18.25 17.55
CA THR A 394 -13.36 -19.71 17.48
C THR A 394 -12.07 -20.33 17.95
N PHE A 395 -12.13 -21.56 18.45
CA PHE A 395 -10.99 -22.39 18.81
C PHE A 395 -11.40 -23.85 18.93
N ILE A 396 -10.43 -24.75 19.03
CA ILE A 396 -10.67 -26.16 19.36
C ILE A 396 -10.25 -26.41 20.80
N GLU A 397 -11.10 -27.08 21.58
CA GLU A 397 -10.79 -27.55 22.93
C GLU A 397 -11.41 -28.93 23.16
N ASN A 398 -10.64 -29.88 23.70
CA ASN A 398 -11.07 -31.26 23.97
C ASN A 398 -11.68 -31.99 22.77
N GLY A 399 -11.25 -31.67 21.55
CA GLY A 399 -11.77 -32.28 20.32
C GLY A 399 -13.08 -31.68 19.82
N GLU A 400 -13.55 -30.57 20.42
CA GLU A 400 -14.74 -29.84 20.02
C GLU A 400 -14.36 -28.46 19.49
N ARG A 401 -14.98 -28.02 18.39
CA ARG A 401 -14.82 -26.65 17.90
C ARG A 401 -15.83 -25.74 18.55
N TRP A 402 -15.35 -24.67 19.15
CA TRP A 402 -16.18 -23.61 19.70
C TRP A 402 -16.33 -22.47 18.69
N VAL A 403 -17.55 -22.03 18.47
CA VAL A 403 -17.91 -20.83 17.73
C VAL A 403 -18.65 -19.91 18.69
N ILE A 404 -18.04 -18.76 18.97
CA ILE A 404 -18.51 -17.82 20.00
C ILE A 404 -18.75 -16.47 19.35
N ASP A 405 -19.95 -15.94 19.57
CA ASP A 405 -20.37 -14.60 19.15
C ASP A 405 -20.45 -13.69 20.38
N TYR A 406 -19.87 -12.49 20.31
CA TYR A 406 -19.84 -11.56 21.42
C TYR A 406 -21.06 -10.64 21.38
N LYS A 407 -21.61 -10.33 22.56
CA LYS A 407 -22.68 -9.34 22.71
C LYS A 407 -22.38 -8.36 23.83
N SER A 408 -22.42 -7.08 23.48
CA SER A 408 -22.20 -5.95 24.39
C SER A 408 -23.46 -5.49 25.13
N ALA A 409 -24.63 -6.07 24.79
CA ALA A 409 -25.92 -5.67 25.33
C ALA A 409 -25.95 -5.79 26.87
N ARG A 410 -26.39 -4.72 27.54
CA ARG A 410 -26.74 -4.76 28.97
C ARG A 410 -28.17 -5.21 29.12
N LEU A 411 -28.33 -6.44 29.54
CA LEU A 411 -29.62 -6.95 30.02
C LEU A 411 -29.89 -6.38 31.43
N GLY A 412 -31.17 -6.15 31.74
CA GLY A 412 -31.62 -5.64 33.03
C GLY A 412 -31.46 -6.70 34.13
N GLU A 413 -32.56 -7.25 34.63
CA GLU A 413 -32.47 -8.42 35.52
C GLU A 413 -31.88 -9.62 34.77
N VAL A 414 -30.76 -10.12 35.28
CA VAL A 414 -30.01 -11.24 34.69
C VAL A 414 -30.42 -12.51 35.42
N SER A 415 -31.41 -13.22 34.89
CA SER A 415 -31.63 -14.63 35.21
C SER A 415 -31.15 -15.50 34.06
N GLU A 416 -30.86 -16.78 34.34
CA GLU A 416 -30.48 -17.76 33.32
C GLU A 416 -31.52 -17.80 32.19
N ASP A 417 -32.82 -17.84 32.52
CA ASP A 417 -33.91 -17.80 31.54
C ASP A 417 -33.90 -16.57 30.61
N VAL A 418 -33.43 -15.41 31.08
CA VAL A 418 -33.36 -14.18 30.26
C VAL A 418 -32.18 -14.26 29.30
N LEU A 419 -31.04 -14.75 29.79
CA LEU A 419 -29.83 -14.93 29.00
C LEU A 419 -30.01 -15.98 27.91
N GLU A 420 -30.66 -17.11 28.22
CA GLU A 420 -30.97 -18.16 27.25
C GLU A 420 -31.91 -17.67 26.15
N ARG A 421 -32.99 -16.96 26.52
CA ARG A 421 -33.92 -16.36 25.56
C ARG A 421 -33.22 -15.35 24.65
N GLN A 422 -32.31 -14.54 25.20
CA GLN A 422 -31.56 -13.58 24.42
C GLN A 422 -30.55 -14.26 23.48
N ALA A 423 -29.83 -15.28 23.96
CA ALA A 423 -28.88 -16.04 23.15
C ALA A 423 -29.58 -16.76 22.00
N ALA A 424 -30.81 -17.27 22.22
CA ALA A 424 -31.60 -17.97 21.21
C ALA A 424 -31.90 -17.11 19.96
N LEU A 425 -31.91 -15.78 20.08
CA LEU A 425 -32.08 -14.87 18.94
C LEU A 425 -30.96 -15.00 17.90
N TYR A 426 -29.77 -15.44 18.33
CA TYR A 426 -28.58 -15.60 17.49
C TYR A 426 -28.39 -17.04 16.98
N ARG A 427 -29.31 -17.95 17.32
CA ARG A 427 -29.25 -19.36 16.88
C ARG A 427 -29.09 -19.51 15.37
N PRO A 428 -29.87 -18.82 14.50
CA PRO A 428 -29.72 -18.97 13.06
C PRO A 428 -28.34 -18.54 12.56
N GLN A 429 -27.73 -17.52 13.16
CA GLN A 429 -26.38 -17.04 12.80
C GLN A 429 -25.32 -18.04 13.23
N LEU A 430 -25.37 -18.50 14.47
CA LEU A 430 -24.42 -19.47 15.00
C LEU A 430 -24.53 -20.85 14.33
N GLU A 431 -25.73 -21.25 13.87
CA GLU A 431 -25.92 -22.44 13.03
C GLU A 431 -25.22 -22.31 11.68
N ARG A 432 -25.32 -21.15 11.03
CA ARG A 432 -24.57 -20.88 9.79
C ARG A 432 -23.07 -20.93 10.03
N TYR A 433 -22.57 -20.26 11.07
CA TYR A 433 -21.14 -20.28 11.40
C TYR A 433 -20.64 -21.68 11.72
N ALA A 434 -21.45 -22.50 12.40
CA ALA A 434 -21.10 -23.90 12.66
C ALA A 434 -21.02 -24.72 11.36
N GLY A 435 -21.93 -24.47 10.41
CA GLY A 435 -21.92 -25.12 9.09
C GLY A 435 -20.64 -24.86 8.29
N LEU A 436 -19.97 -23.72 8.51
CA LEU A 436 -18.69 -23.42 7.86
C LEU A 436 -17.56 -24.40 8.25
N PHE A 437 -17.67 -25.07 9.40
CA PHE A 437 -16.67 -26.03 9.87
C PHE A 437 -17.07 -27.50 9.67
N ALA A 438 -18.13 -27.77 8.89
CA ALA A 438 -18.65 -29.12 8.71
C ALA A 438 -17.59 -30.13 8.20
N ASP A 439 -16.66 -29.67 7.37
CA ASP A 439 -15.61 -30.49 6.77
C ASP A 439 -14.49 -30.88 7.74
N GLU A 440 -14.40 -30.26 8.93
CA GLU A 440 -13.37 -30.58 9.93
C GLU A 440 -13.63 -31.91 10.65
N GLY A 441 -14.86 -32.45 10.58
CA GLY A 441 -15.24 -33.71 11.24
C GLY A 441 -15.25 -33.64 12.77
N LEU A 442 -15.25 -32.42 13.35
CA LEU A 442 -15.31 -32.18 14.80
C LEU A 442 -16.73 -31.75 15.21
N PRO A 443 -17.22 -32.14 16.41
CA PRO A 443 -18.43 -31.55 16.98
C PRO A 443 -18.27 -30.03 17.16
N VAL A 444 -19.26 -29.25 16.71
CA VAL A 444 -19.25 -27.79 16.80
C VAL A 444 -20.19 -27.30 17.90
N ARG A 445 -19.64 -26.66 18.93
CA ARG A 445 -20.35 -25.99 20.01
C ARG A 445 -20.52 -24.52 19.70
N ARG A 446 -21.72 -24.01 19.98
CA ARG A 446 -22.16 -22.65 19.60
C ARG A 446 -22.53 -21.91 20.86
N ALA A 447 -21.97 -20.73 21.07
CA ALA A 447 -22.27 -19.96 22.26
C ALA A 447 -22.31 -18.46 21.99
N VAL A 448 -23.07 -17.75 22.81
CA VAL A 448 -23.08 -16.29 22.88
C VAL A 448 -22.40 -15.88 24.18
N PHE A 449 -21.43 -14.97 24.10
CA PHE A 449 -20.77 -14.42 25.27
C PHE A 449 -21.21 -12.97 25.53
N PHE A 450 -21.90 -12.74 26.64
CA PHE A 450 -22.40 -11.43 27.03
C PHE A 450 -21.32 -10.65 27.79
N LEU A 451 -20.60 -9.77 27.08
CA LEU A 451 -19.45 -9.01 27.59
C LEU A 451 -19.78 -8.22 28.86
N ALA A 452 -20.96 -7.60 28.91
CA ALA A 452 -21.36 -6.75 30.03
C ALA A 452 -21.59 -7.54 31.34
N HIS A 453 -21.85 -8.85 31.23
CA HIS A 453 -22.17 -9.72 32.35
C HIS A 453 -21.06 -10.75 32.62
N GLY A 454 -20.17 -10.96 31.66
CA GLY A 454 -19.12 -11.98 31.73
C GLY A 454 -19.67 -13.40 31.70
N ILE A 455 -20.81 -13.63 31.06
CA ILE A 455 -21.50 -14.94 31.03
C ILE A 455 -21.51 -15.49 29.61
N LEU A 456 -21.11 -16.75 29.47
CA LEU A 456 -21.19 -17.57 28.26
C LEU A 456 -22.46 -18.42 28.31
N VAL A 457 -23.27 -18.33 27.28
CA VAL A 457 -24.49 -19.12 27.12
C VAL A 457 -24.33 -20.01 25.90
N GLU A 458 -24.34 -21.32 26.12
CA GLU A 458 -24.29 -22.28 25.02
C GLU A 458 -25.69 -22.51 24.45
N LEU A 459 -25.77 -22.62 23.13
CA LEU A 459 -26.98 -22.99 22.43
C LEU A 459 -26.98 -24.50 22.19
N THR A 460 -27.81 -25.21 22.95
CA THR A 460 -28.14 -26.62 22.70
C THR A 460 -28.98 -26.77 21.45
#